data_AF-G2YQA4-F1
#
_entry.id   AF-G2YQA4-F1
#
_cell.length_a   1.000
_cell.length_b   1.000
_cell.length_c   1.000
_cell.angle_alpha   90.00
_cell.angle_beta   90.00
_cell.angle_gamma   90.00
#
_symmetry.space_group_name_H-M   'P 1'
#
loop_
_entity.id
_entity.type
_entity.pdbx_description
1 polymer ?
#
loop_
_entity_poly.entity_id
_entity_poly.type
_entity_poly.pdbx_seq_one_letter_code
_entity_poly.pdbx_strand_id
1 'polypeptide(L)'
;MSITFAVGNGDCAPFVGHNAFLRWKAVQSVAYEEDGQLKFWSDDHVSEDFDMSLRLQMAKFIVRLATYHEGGFKEGVSLTVYDELARWEKYAYGCNELVFNPIYKWWRGPFTKLFMRFLWSDIKLTSKITILAYIGTYYAIACAIPLTLANYIMVGWFNDSLDQFYLTSWKIFVGMAVIFNVLSPLAFAMLRHRLGEKVFVYSIVETAKWTPMFVLFFGGISFHLLTAILCHFFSIKMEWTATAKEVEAGGFRIGLDKIFRDFKWMYLVMIPILGGMVYLGAFAPRGFDITDFTAIVPLSNQVACHILLPFALGLF
;
A
#
# COMPACT_ATOMS: atom_id res chain seq x y z
N MET A 1 9.46 -10.94 9.66
CA MET A 1 10.82 -11.22 9.17
C MET A 1 11.50 -10.02 8.51
N SER A 2 10.85 -9.29 7.58
CA SER A 2 11.45 -8.09 7.00
C SER A 2 11.80 -7.04 8.06
N ILE A 3 10.87 -6.75 8.98
CA ILE A 3 11.08 -5.81 10.09
C ILE A 3 12.22 -6.27 11.02
N THR A 4 12.24 -7.54 11.43
CA THR A 4 13.28 -8.08 12.32
C THR A 4 14.66 -8.04 11.67
N PHE A 5 14.75 -8.33 10.37
CA PHE A 5 15.99 -8.25 9.62
C PHE A 5 16.45 -6.79 9.47
N ALA A 6 15.57 -5.87 9.07
CA ALA A 6 15.91 -4.45 8.92
C ALA A 6 16.41 -3.84 10.24
N VAL A 7 15.66 -4.04 11.34
CA VAL A 7 16.03 -3.53 12.66
C VAL A 7 17.30 -4.20 13.18
N GLY A 8 17.49 -5.50 12.92
CA GLY A 8 18.73 -6.22 13.25
C GLY A 8 19.97 -5.69 12.52
N ASN A 9 19.79 -5.05 11.37
CA ASN A 9 20.85 -4.37 10.61
C ASN A 9 20.97 -2.87 10.96
N GLY A 10 20.34 -2.42 12.04
CA GLY A 10 20.48 -1.06 12.57
C GLY A 10 19.53 -0.04 11.96
N ASP A 11 18.40 -0.50 11.41
CA ASP A 11 17.25 0.37 11.12
C ASP A 11 16.45 0.68 12.40
N CYS A 12 15.64 1.74 12.37
CA CYS A 12 14.77 2.08 13.49
C CYS A 12 13.64 1.06 13.64
N ALA A 13 13.36 0.67 14.88
CA ALA A 13 12.22 -0.20 15.15
C ALA A 13 10.89 0.56 14.91
N PRO A 14 9.96 -0.02 14.13
CA PRO A 14 8.64 0.56 13.99
C PRO A 14 7.85 0.40 15.30
N PHE A 15 6.95 1.34 15.56
CA PHE A 15 5.99 1.26 16.64
C PHE A 15 4.61 1.13 16.00
N VAL A 16 3.95 0.00 16.22
CA VAL A 16 2.77 -0.47 15.45
C VAL A 16 1.51 -0.60 16.32
N GLY A 17 1.40 0.25 17.35
CA GLY A 17 0.20 0.43 18.19
C GLY A 17 -0.08 -0.70 19.18
N HIS A 18 0.34 -1.92 18.87
CA HIS A 18 0.06 -3.13 19.65
C HIS A 18 1.35 -3.88 19.99
N ASN A 19 1.27 -4.78 20.97
CA ASN A 19 2.40 -5.59 21.45
C ASN A 19 3.66 -4.75 21.78
N ALA A 20 3.45 -3.58 22.39
CA ALA A 20 4.49 -2.61 22.65
C ALA A 20 4.51 -2.17 24.12
N PHE A 21 5.72 -1.91 24.62
CA PHE A 21 5.94 -1.40 25.97
C PHE A 21 6.48 0.01 25.90
N LEU A 22 5.76 0.95 26.50
CA LEU A 22 6.12 2.36 26.52
C LEU A 22 6.58 2.78 27.92
N ARG A 23 7.67 3.54 27.97
CA ARG A 23 8.08 4.23 29.20
C ARG A 23 7.19 5.46 29.37
N TRP A 24 6.34 5.46 30.40
CA TRP A 24 5.40 6.55 30.66
C TRP A 24 6.05 7.95 30.66
N LYS A 25 7.21 8.11 31.33
CA LYS A 25 7.96 9.37 31.33
C LYS A 25 8.38 9.84 29.93
N ALA A 26 8.65 8.92 29.00
CA ALA A 26 9.01 9.27 27.63
C ALA A 26 7.79 9.79 26.86
N VAL A 27 6.63 9.13 27.01
CA VAL A 27 5.34 9.58 26.45
C VAL A 27 5.00 11.00 26.93
N GLN A 28 5.12 11.24 28.25
CA GLN A 28 4.87 12.56 28.83
C GLN A 28 5.81 13.65 28.30
N SER A 29 7.08 13.30 28.00
CA SER A 29 8.07 14.28 27.53
C SER A 29 7.84 14.78 26.10
N VAL A 30 7.04 14.05 25.32
CA VAL A 30 6.67 14.40 23.94
C VAL A 30 5.20 14.77 23.79
N ALA A 31 4.50 14.95 24.92
CA ALA A 31 3.14 15.46 24.95
C ALA A 31 3.08 16.87 24.35
N TYR A 32 1.93 17.23 23.81
CA TYR A 32 1.70 18.53 23.21
C TYR A 32 0.37 19.10 23.67
N GLU A 33 0.21 20.41 23.58
CA GLU A 33 -1.02 21.09 23.94
C GLU A 33 -1.81 21.43 22.67
N GLU A 34 -3.08 21.06 22.66
CA GLU A 34 -4.03 21.32 21.58
C GLU A 34 -5.37 21.66 22.20
N ASP A 35 -5.96 22.78 21.76
CA ASP A 35 -7.22 23.32 22.30
C ASP A 35 -7.24 23.47 23.85
N GLY A 36 -6.09 23.82 24.43
CA GLY A 36 -5.93 23.99 25.88
C GLY A 36 -5.91 22.69 26.68
N GLN A 37 -5.80 21.54 26.00
CA GLN A 37 -5.68 20.23 26.62
C GLN A 37 -4.31 19.61 26.35
N LEU A 38 -3.69 19.04 27.38
CA LEU A 38 -2.47 18.26 27.24
C LEU A 38 -2.81 16.90 26.64
N LYS A 39 -2.36 16.66 25.41
CA LYS A 39 -2.55 15.41 24.67
C LYS A 39 -1.27 14.60 24.63
N PHE A 40 -1.41 13.30 24.84
CA PHE A 40 -0.33 12.32 24.71
C PHE A 40 -0.35 11.66 23.34
N TRP A 41 -1.53 11.22 22.92
CA TRP A 41 -1.83 10.59 21.64
C TRP A 41 -2.50 11.58 20.70
N SER A 42 -2.41 11.32 19.40
CA SER A 42 -3.04 12.18 18.41
C SER A 42 -4.42 11.66 18.04
N ASP A 43 -5.45 12.33 18.54
CA ASP A 43 -6.85 11.94 18.29
C ASP A 43 -7.30 12.18 16.84
N ASP A 44 -6.60 13.09 16.14
CA ASP A 44 -6.94 13.51 14.77
C ASP A 44 -6.35 12.58 13.71
N HIS A 45 -5.35 11.76 14.07
CA HIS A 45 -4.62 10.91 13.14
C HIS A 45 -5.09 9.46 13.24
N VAL A 46 -5.38 8.87 12.08
CA VAL A 46 -5.64 7.43 11.92
C VAL A 46 -4.41 6.60 12.30
N SER A 47 -3.21 7.16 12.13
CA SER A 47 -1.91 6.55 12.49
C SER A 47 -1.29 7.17 13.76
N GLU A 48 -2.05 7.17 14.86
CA GLU A 48 -1.64 7.71 16.17
C GLU A 48 -0.33 7.12 16.72
N ASP A 49 -0.10 5.83 16.45
CA ASP A 49 1.07 5.07 16.85
C ASP A 49 2.32 5.55 16.11
N PHE A 50 2.19 5.74 14.79
CA PHE A 50 3.26 6.23 13.96
C PHE A 50 3.64 7.67 14.32
N ASP A 51 2.66 8.55 14.59
CA ASP A 51 2.92 9.91 15.11
C ASP A 51 3.72 9.87 16.42
N MET A 52 3.29 9.05 17.40
CA MET A 52 4.02 8.86 18.65
C MET A 52 5.46 8.39 18.42
N SER A 53 5.65 7.42 17.51
CA SER A 53 6.98 6.92 17.14
C SER A 53 7.89 8.03 16.63
N LEU A 54 7.39 8.86 15.71
CA LEU A 54 8.15 9.97 15.14
C LEU A 54 8.50 10.99 16.21
N ARG A 55 7.56 11.36 17.07
CA ARG A 55 7.80 12.30 18.18
C ARG A 55 8.88 11.78 19.14
N LEU A 56 8.81 10.52 19.55
CA LEU A 56 9.82 9.89 20.41
C LEU A 56 11.20 9.85 19.74
N GLN A 57 11.27 9.47 18.47
CA GLN A 57 12.54 9.41 17.73
C GLN A 57 13.15 10.80 17.54
N MET A 58 12.34 11.82 17.24
CA MET A 58 12.80 13.22 17.16
C MET A 58 13.31 13.74 18.52
N ALA A 59 12.72 13.27 19.63
CA ALA A 59 13.18 13.54 20.99
C ALA A 59 14.37 12.66 21.44
N LYS A 60 15.03 11.97 20.50
CA LYS A 60 16.22 11.13 20.73
C LYS A 60 15.97 9.89 21.61
N PHE A 61 14.72 9.47 21.78
CA PHE A 61 14.43 8.18 22.38
C PHE A 61 14.75 7.04 21.43
N ILE A 62 15.18 5.92 22.00
CA ILE A 62 15.49 4.70 21.25
C ILE A 62 14.27 3.80 21.28
N VAL A 63 13.73 3.48 20.10
CA VAL A 63 12.73 2.43 19.92
C VAL A 63 13.45 1.12 19.65
N ARG A 64 13.07 0.04 20.36
CA ARG A 64 13.69 -1.29 20.23
C ARG A 64 12.65 -2.33 19.86
N LEU A 65 13.00 -3.20 18.92
CA LEU A 65 12.23 -4.39 18.62
C LEU A 65 12.82 -5.56 19.41
N ALA A 66 11.97 -6.30 20.12
CA ALA A 66 12.37 -7.51 20.83
C ALA A 66 11.57 -8.71 20.31
N THR A 67 12.26 -9.76 19.85
CA THR A 67 11.67 -11.04 19.47
C THR A 67 11.75 -12.00 20.67
N TYR A 68 10.97 -11.72 21.73
CA TYR A 68 11.22 -12.32 23.05
C TYR A 68 10.51 -13.67 23.33
N HIS A 69 9.62 -14.15 22.45
CA HIS A 69 8.82 -15.37 22.74
C HIS A 69 8.46 -16.25 21.54
N GLU A 70 9.30 -16.34 20.50
CA GLU A 70 9.00 -17.19 19.31
C GLU A 70 7.58 -16.94 18.71
N GLY A 71 7.07 -15.71 18.80
CA GLY A 71 5.72 -15.36 18.37
C GLY A 71 4.60 -15.60 19.40
N GLY A 72 4.92 -15.68 20.70
CA GLY A 72 3.94 -15.85 21.78
C GLY A 72 2.95 -14.69 21.94
N PHE A 73 3.32 -13.47 21.51
CA PHE A 73 2.38 -12.37 21.34
C PHE A 73 1.59 -12.58 20.04
N LYS A 74 0.38 -13.13 20.17
CA LYS A 74 -0.54 -13.39 19.06
C LYS A 74 -1.58 -12.28 18.98
N GLU A 75 -1.86 -11.84 17.77
CA GLU A 75 -2.87 -10.83 17.46
C GLU A 75 -3.86 -11.38 16.43
N GLY A 76 -5.05 -10.77 16.36
CA GLY A 76 -6.00 -11.08 15.31
C GLY A 76 -5.38 -10.77 13.94
N VAL A 77 -5.37 -11.76 13.06
CA VAL A 77 -4.98 -11.56 11.66
C VAL A 77 -6.23 -11.24 10.84
N SER A 78 -6.07 -10.53 9.74
CA SER A 78 -7.14 -10.36 8.78
C SER A 78 -7.57 -11.73 8.26
N LEU A 79 -8.86 -12.03 8.39
CA LEU A 79 -9.41 -13.32 7.99
C LEU A 79 -9.96 -13.28 6.56
N THR A 80 -10.31 -12.09 6.07
CA THR A 80 -10.92 -11.90 4.75
C THR A 80 -10.14 -10.88 3.91
N VAL A 81 -10.32 -10.93 2.58
CA VAL A 81 -9.76 -9.91 1.68
C VAL A 81 -10.30 -8.50 1.98
N TYR A 82 -11.52 -8.41 2.52
CA TYR A 82 -12.13 -7.14 2.90
C TYR A 82 -11.39 -6.49 4.07
N ASP A 83 -11.03 -7.30 5.09
CA ASP A 83 -10.23 -6.83 6.23
C ASP A 83 -8.83 -6.38 5.78
N GLU A 84 -8.23 -7.11 4.83
CA GLU A 84 -6.96 -6.74 4.22
C GLU A 84 -7.07 -5.41 3.46
N LEU A 85 -8.06 -5.25 2.57
CA LEU A 85 -8.27 -4.00 1.84
C LEU A 85 -8.48 -2.82 2.77
N ALA A 86 -9.37 -2.95 3.77
CA ALA A 86 -9.63 -1.91 4.75
C ALA A 86 -8.35 -1.52 5.52
N ARG A 87 -7.51 -2.50 5.85
CA ARG A 87 -6.21 -2.26 6.51
C ARG A 87 -5.25 -1.48 5.61
N TRP A 88 -5.14 -1.85 4.33
CA TRP A 88 -4.30 -1.15 3.36
C TRP A 88 -4.80 0.27 3.07
N GLU A 89 -6.12 0.47 2.98
CA GLU A 89 -6.75 1.80 2.87
C GLU A 89 -6.46 2.65 4.11
N LYS A 90 -6.59 2.08 5.31
CA LYS A 90 -6.27 2.75 6.58
C LYS A 90 -4.82 3.23 6.60
N TYR A 91 -3.88 2.36 6.21
CA TYR A 91 -2.47 2.72 6.17
C TYR A 91 -2.16 3.79 5.13
N ALA A 92 -2.72 3.70 3.92
CA ALA A 92 -2.52 4.70 2.88
C ALA A 92 -3.09 6.07 3.28
N TYR A 93 -4.30 6.09 3.87
CA TYR A 93 -4.91 7.30 4.41
C TYR A 93 -4.03 7.92 5.50
N GLY A 94 -3.65 7.13 6.51
CA GLY A 94 -2.84 7.61 7.63
C GLY A 94 -1.46 8.10 7.19
N CYS A 95 -0.77 7.39 6.28
CA CYS A 95 0.47 7.88 5.70
C CYS A 95 0.30 9.22 4.97
N ASN A 96 -0.81 9.40 4.23
CA ASN A 96 -1.08 10.65 3.53
C ASN A 96 -1.36 11.82 4.48
N GLU A 97 -2.12 11.57 5.56
CA GLU A 97 -2.45 12.55 6.59
C GLU A 97 -1.20 13.02 7.35
N LEU A 98 -0.22 12.13 7.56
CA LEU A 98 1.02 12.44 8.25
C LEU A 98 1.91 13.34 7.39
N VAL A 99 1.91 13.16 6.07
CA VAL A 99 2.79 13.88 5.15
C VAL A 99 2.17 15.20 4.72
N PHE A 100 0.91 15.19 4.30
CA PHE A 100 0.26 16.32 3.66
C PHE A 100 -0.90 16.88 4.47
N ASN A 101 -1.11 18.18 4.35
CA ASN A 101 -2.38 18.78 4.73
C ASN A 101 -3.43 18.49 3.63
N PRO A 102 -4.73 18.44 3.97
CA PRO A 102 -5.79 18.44 2.96
C PRO A 102 -5.64 19.60 1.97
N ILE A 103 -6.05 19.41 0.72
CA ILE A 103 -5.77 20.35 -0.40
C ILE A 103 -6.29 21.76 -0.09
N TYR A 104 -7.46 21.88 0.54
CA TYR A 104 -8.03 23.18 0.89
C TYR A 104 -7.18 23.99 1.90
N LYS A 105 -6.25 23.36 2.63
CA LYS A 105 -5.31 24.01 3.55
C LYS A 105 -3.96 24.36 2.91
N TRP A 106 -3.74 24.05 1.63
CA TRP A 106 -2.42 24.21 0.98
C TRP A 106 -1.90 25.65 0.87
N TRP A 107 -2.78 26.64 1.05
CA TRP A 107 -2.35 28.04 1.19
C TRP A 107 -1.46 28.29 2.43
N ARG A 108 -1.50 27.39 3.43
CA ARG A 108 -0.58 27.38 4.59
C ARG A 108 0.65 26.47 4.38
N GLY A 109 0.79 25.87 3.20
CA GLY A 109 1.79 24.87 2.86
C GLY A 109 1.17 23.47 2.68
N PRO A 110 1.70 22.66 1.73
CA PRO A 110 1.15 21.33 1.44
C PRO A 110 1.54 20.28 2.47
N PHE A 111 2.67 20.44 3.17
CA PHE A 111 3.18 19.46 4.14
C PHE A 111 2.77 19.75 5.57
N THR A 112 2.57 18.70 6.37
CA THR A 112 2.30 18.87 7.80
C THR A 112 3.55 19.37 8.55
N LYS A 113 3.32 20.04 9.69
CA LYS A 113 4.41 20.44 10.58
C LYS A 113 5.17 19.24 11.15
N LEU A 114 4.49 18.12 11.38
CA LEU A 114 5.11 16.88 11.86
C LEU A 114 6.10 16.35 10.82
N PHE A 115 5.68 16.23 9.56
CA PHE A 115 6.53 15.75 8.48
C PHE A 115 7.74 16.65 8.25
N MET A 116 7.54 17.97 8.25
CA MET A 116 8.65 18.92 8.12
C MET A 116 9.64 18.81 9.29
N ARG A 117 9.16 18.70 10.53
CA ARG A 117 10.04 18.46 11.69
C ARG A 117 10.79 17.13 11.56
N PHE A 118 10.14 16.07 11.09
CA PHE A 118 10.77 14.78 10.84
C PHE A 118 11.90 14.90 9.80
N LEU A 119 11.66 15.56 8.66
CA LEU A 119 12.67 15.75 7.61
C LEU A 119 13.91 16.47 8.14
N TRP A 120 13.72 17.49 8.97
CA TRP A 120 14.80 18.31 9.54
C TRP A 120 15.31 17.84 10.92
N SER A 121 14.82 16.71 11.42
CA SER A 121 15.23 16.16 12.72
C SER A 121 16.62 15.50 12.69
N ASP A 122 17.17 15.20 13.86
CA ASP A 122 18.44 14.48 14.05
C ASP A 122 18.28 12.94 13.94
N ILE A 123 17.18 12.46 13.33
CA ILE A 123 16.99 11.03 13.06
C ILE A 123 18.00 10.57 12.02
N LYS A 124 18.56 9.37 12.21
CA LYS A 124 19.50 8.72 11.30
C LYS A 124 18.96 8.74 9.86
N LEU A 125 19.80 9.17 8.92
CA LEU A 125 19.41 9.31 7.51
C LEU A 125 18.88 8.00 6.90
N THR A 126 19.48 6.85 7.23
CA THR A 126 19.01 5.56 6.75
C THR A 126 17.57 5.27 7.18
N SER A 127 17.22 5.58 8.42
CA SER A 127 15.87 5.39 8.96
C SER A 127 14.87 6.35 8.30
N LYS A 128 15.29 7.59 8.00
CA LYS A 128 14.48 8.52 7.22
C LYS A 128 14.19 7.97 5.82
N ILE A 129 15.21 7.42 5.15
CA ILE A 129 15.06 6.79 3.83
C ILE A 129 14.09 5.61 3.91
N THR A 130 14.22 4.72 4.91
CA THR A 130 13.29 3.61 5.08
C THR A 130 11.85 4.09 5.31
N ILE A 131 11.65 5.07 6.20
CA ILE A 131 10.32 5.63 6.48
C ILE A 131 9.72 6.28 5.22
N LEU A 132 10.50 7.06 4.48
CA LEU A 132 10.05 7.68 3.24
C LEU A 132 9.75 6.65 2.15
N ALA A 133 10.54 5.58 2.05
CA ALA A 133 10.30 4.48 1.12
C ALA A 133 9.01 3.71 1.45
N TYR A 134 8.75 3.47 2.74
CA TYR A 134 7.50 2.88 3.22
C TYR A 134 6.29 3.74 2.85
N ILE A 135 6.33 5.03 3.18
CA ILE A 135 5.28 6.00 2.79
C ILE A 135 5.11 6.03 1.26
N GLY A 136 6.22 6.12 0.53
CA GLY A 136 6.25 6.17 -0.93
C GLY A 136 5.62 4.94 -1.60
N THR A 137 5.65 3.78 -0.95
CA THR A 137 5.05 2.54 -1.46
C THR A 137 3.55 2.68 -1.66
N TYR A 138 2.84 3.35 -0.73
CA TYR A 138 1.40 3.58 -0.88
C TYR A 138 1.07 4.46 -2.08
N TYR A 139 1.85 5.51 -2.32
CA TYR A 139 1.68 6.37 -3.50
C TYR A 139 2.01 5.64 -4.79
N ALA A 140 3.09 4.84 -4.81
CA ALA A 140 3.49 4.06 -5.97
C ALA A 140 2.41 3.05 -6.38
N ILE A 141 1.74 2.42 -5.41
CA ILE A 141 0.63 1.51 -5.69
C ILE A 141 -0.62 2.30 -6.11
N ALA A 142 -0.97 3.39 -5.41
CA ALA A 142 -2.14 4.21 -5.72
C ALA A 142 -2.09 4.82 -7.14
N CYS A 143 -0.91 5.22 -7.61
CA CYS A 143 -0.77 5.82 -8.93
C CYS A 143 -0.69 4.79 -10.08
N ALA A 144 -0.69 3.48 -9.79
CA ALA A 144 -0.54 2.45 -10.82
C ALA A 144 -1.64 2.52 -11.90
N ILE A 145 -2.93 2.63 -11.52
CA ILE A 145 -4.02 2.79 -12.51
C ILE A 145 -3.89 4.08 -13.33
N PRO A 146 -3.85 5.30 -12.73
CA PRO A 146 -3.83 6.52 -13.52
C PRO A 146 -2.59 6.61 -14.42
N LEU A 147 -1.43 6.14 -13.97
CA LEU A 147 -0.21 6.15 -14.79
C LEU A 147 -0.26 5.10 -15.91
N THR A 148 -0.79 3.90 -15.66
CA THR A 148 -0.92 2.89 -16.73
C THR A 148 -1.98 3.28 -17.76
N LEU A 149 -3.06 3.94 -17.34
CA LEU A 149 -4.07 4.50 -18.25
C LEU A 149 -3.49 5.66 -19.07
N ALA A 150 -2.76 6.58 -18.43
CA ALA A 150 -2.07 7.66 -19.14
C ALA A 150 -1.07 7.11 -20.16
N ASN A 151 -0.27 6.11 -19.78
CA ASN A 151 0.63 5.44 -20.71
C ASN A 151 -0.12 4.77 -21.87
N TYR A 152 -1.23 4.08 -21.61
CA TYR A 152 -2.04 3.45 -22.66
C TYR A 152 -2.47 4.46 -23.72
N ILE A 153 -2.94 5.64 -23.28
CA ILE A 153 -3.33 6.75 -24.16
C ILE A 153 -2.11 7.34 -24.89
N MET A 154 -1.02 7.61 -24.16
CA MET A 154 0.19 8.23 -24.70
C MET A 154 0.86 7.35 -25.75
N VAL A 155 1.14 6.09 -25.42
CA VAL A 155 1.76 5.14 -26.33
C VAL A 155 0.79 4.75 -27.45
N GLY A 156 -0.50 4.63 -27.16
CA GLY A 156 -1.50 4.26 -28.15
C GLY A 156 -1.69 5.30 -29.26
N TRP A 157 -1.78 6.59 -28.92
CA TRP A 157 -2.08 7.65 -29.89
C TRP A 157 -0.87 8.49 -30.32
N PHE A 158 0.20 8.52 -29.52
CA PHE A 158 1.32 9.44 -29.75
C PHE A 158 2.68 8.74 -29.88
N ASN A 159 2.73 7.42 -30.11
CA ASN A 159 3.98 6.65 -30.14
C ASN A 159 5.08 7.30 -30.98
N ASP A 160 4.74 7.75 -32.19
CA ASP A 160 5.68 8.35 -33.14
C ASP A 160 6.20 9.73 -32.73
N SER A 161 5.53 10.37 -31.77
CA SER A 161 5.90 11.68 -31.20
C SER A 161 6.48 11.58 -29.79
N LEU A 162 6.56 10.37 -29.21
CA LEU A 162 7.17 10.18 -27.90
C LEU A 162 8.69 10.25 -28.04
N ASP A 163 9.31 11.00 -27.14
CA ASP A 163 10.75 11.17 -27.06
C ASP A 163 11.45 9.80 -26.90
N GLN A 164 12.65 9.66 -27.48
CA GLN A 164 13.52 8.48 -27.30
C GLN A 164 13.82 8.14 -25.82
N PHE A 165 13.71 9.11 -24.91
CA PHE A 165 13.86 8.88 -23.47
C PHE A 165 12.61 8.27 -22.81
N TYR A 166 11.49 8.16 -23.53
CA TYR A 166 10.28 7.51 -23.02
C TYR A 166 10.45 5.99 -23.00
N LEU A 167 10.55 5.43 -21.80
CA LEU A 167 10.51 3.98 -21.61
C LEU A 167 9.05 3.52 -21.68
N THR A 168 8.72 2.69 -22.67
CA THR A 168 7.38 2.11 -22.78
C THR A 168 7.04 1.27 -21.54
N SER A 169 5.79 1.36 -21.07
CA SER A 169 5.35 0.60 -19.89
C SER A 169 5.55 -0.91 -20.03
N TRP A 170 5.64 -1.48 -21.23
CA TRP A 170 6.00 -2.88 -21.41
C TRP A 170 7.39 -3.23 -20.84
N LYS A 171 8.42 -2.42 -21.13
CA LYS A 171 9.78 -2.67 -20.61
C LYS A 171 9.80 -2.60 -19.09
N ILE A 172 9.11 -1.60 -18.53
CA ILE A 172 8.96 -1.43 -17.09
C ILE A 172 8.17 -2.60 -16.49
N PHE A 173 7.06 -3.00 -17.11
CA PHE A 173 6.22 -4.11 -16.69
C PHE A 173 6.99 -5.42 -16.65
N VAL A 174 7.72 -5.77 -17.71
CA VAL A 174 8.54 -7.00 -17.75
C VAL A 174 9.63 -6.96 -16.68
N GLY A 175 10.33 -5.82 -16.54
CA GLY A 175 11.35 -5.65 -15.50
C GLY A 175 10.77 -5.85 -14.09
N MET A 176 9.66 -5.19 -13.79
CA MET A 176 8.97 -5.33 -12.51
C MET A 176 8.44 -6.75 -12.31
N ALA A 177 7.84 -7.37 -13.32
CA ALA A 177 7.31 -8.73 -13.23
C ALA A 177 8.41 -9.73 -12.86
N VAL A 178 9.59 -9.63 -13.49
CA VAL A 178 10.74 -10.50 -13.18
C VAL A 178 11.29 -10.21 -11.78
N ILE A 179 11.49 -8.93 -11.43
CA ILE A 179 12.04 -8.56 -10.13
C ILE A 179 11.11 -9.03 -9.01
N PHE A 180 9.82 -8.70 -9.07
CA PHE A 180 8.88 -8.97 -7.98
C PHE A 180 8.41 -10.42 -7.91
N ASN A 181 8.30 -11.14 -9.04
CA ASN A 181 7.78 -12.51 -9.04
C ASN A 181 8.85 -13.59 -9.15
N VAL A 182 10.10 -13.24 -9.46
CA VAL A 182 11.20 -14.21 -9.56
C VAL A 182 12.31 -13.86 -8.58
N LEU A 183 12.96 -12.71 -8.75
CA LEU A 183 14.16 -12.37 -7.96
C LEU A 183 13.83 -12.13 -6.48
N SER A 184 12.75 -11.42 -6.17
CA SER A 184 12.31 -11.16 -4.79
C SER A 184 11.95 -12.46 -4.04
N PRO A 185 11.14 -13.38 -4.59
CA PRO A 185 10.94 -14.72 -4.04
C PRO A 185 12.22 -15.52 -3.79
N LEU A 186 13.15 -15.51 -4.75
CA LEU A 186 14.43 -16.21 -4.61
C LEU A 186 15.29 -15.61 -3.49
N ALA A 187 15.36 -14.27 -3.41
CA ALA A 187 16.07 -13.56 -2.36
C ALA A 187 15.44 -13.83 -0.99
N PHE A 188 14.10 -13.84 -0.90
CA PHE A 188 13.36 -14.17 0.31
C PHE A 188 13.60 -15.62 0.75
N ALA A 189 13.60 -16.57 -0.20
CA ALA A 189 13.91 -17.96 0.08
C ALA A 189 15.35 -18.14 0.60
N MET A 190 16.30 -17.43 0.00
CA MET A 190 17.70 -17.42 0.43
C MET A 190 17.86 -16.84 1.82
N LEU A 191 17.17 -15.74 2.13
CA LEU A 191 17.19 -15.14 3.46
C LEU A 191 16.71 -16.12 4.53
N ARG A 192 15.56 -16.77 4.32
CA ARG A 192 15.02 -17.78 5.26
C ARG A 192 15.94 -18.97 5.44
N HIS A 193 16.63 -19.37 4.38
CA HIS A 193 17.63 -20.42 4.45
C HIS A 193 18.84 -20.02 5.29
N ARG A 194 19.37 -18.80 5.08
CA ARG A 194 20.53 -18.30 5.86
C ARG A 194 20.20 -18.06 7.33
N LEU A 195 18.95 -17.73 7.64
CA LEU A 195 18.47 -17.58 9.02
C LEU A 195 18.16 -18.94 9.71
N GLY A 196 18.27 -20.06 9.00
CA GLY A 196 18.00 -21.39 9.55
C GLY A 196 16.52 -21.72 9.75
N GLU A 197 15.60 -20.88 9.25
CA GLU A 197 14.16 -21.07 9.47
C GLU A 197 13.54 -22.14 8.57
N LYS A 198 13.96 -22.18 7.30
CA LYS A 198 13.46 -23.14 6.29
C LYS A 198 14.55 -23.53 5.31
N VAL A 199 14.47 -24.75 4.79
CA VAL A 199 15.33 -25.18 3.67
C VAL A 199 14.96 -24.39 2.41
N PHE A 200 15.98 -23.97 1.65
CA PHE A 200 15.85 -23.10 0.48
C PHE A 200 14.78 -23.57 -0.51
N VAL A 201 14.84 -24.85 -0.94
CA VAL A 201 13.92 -25.41 -1.95
C VAL A 201 12.47 -25.40 -1.47
N TYR A 202 12.22 -25.80 -0.22
CA TYR A 202 10.87 -25.74 0.35
C TYR A 202 10.35 -24.30 0.47
N SER A 203 11.23 -23.34 0.76
CA SER A 203 10.89 -21.92 0.80
C SER A 203 10.51 -21.38 -0.60
N ILE A 204 11.17 -21.83 -1.67
CA ILE A 204 10.81 -21.49 -3.05
C ILE A 204 9.42 -22.05 -3.39
N VAL A 205 9.18 -23.34 -3.13
CA VAL A 205 7.89 -23.98 -3.45
C VAL A 205 6.75 -23.31 -2.69
N GLU A 206 6.96 -22.99 -1.41
CA GLU A 206 6.00 -22.22 -0.63
C GLU A 206 5.75 -20.84 -1.23
N THR A 207 6.80 -20.11 -1.60
CA THR A 207 6.62 -18.76 -2.17
C THR A 207 5.90 -18.81 -3.51
N ALA A 208 6.28 -19.73 -4.40
CA ALA A 208 5.64 -19.93 -5.70
C ALA A 208 4.16 -20.31 -5.59
N LYS A 209 3.79 -21.11 -4.57
CA LYS A 209 2.39 -21.44 -4.27
C LYS A 209 1.56 -20.18 -3.99
N TRP A 210 2.12 -19.20 -3.29
CA TRP A 210 1.42 -17.98 -2.89
C TRP A 210 1.54 -16.83 -3.90
N THR A 211 2.50 -16.87 -4.83
CA THR A 211 2.70 -15.82 -5.85
C THR A 211 1.42 -15.46 -6.62
N PRO A 212 0.57 -16.40 -7.10
CA PRO A 212 -0.65 -16.03 -7.82
C PRO A 212 -1.61 -15.18 -6.98
N MET A 213 -1.76 -15.51 -5.70
CA MET A 213 -2.58 -14.74 -4.77
C MET A 213 -2.01 -13.34 -4.55
N PHE A 214 -0.68 -13.22 -4.38
CA PHE A 214 -0.04 -11.91 -4.22
C PHE A 214 -0.09 -11.05 -5.48
N VAL A 215 0.10 -11.62 -6.67
CA VAL A 215 -0.02 -10.92 -7.95
C VAL A 215 -1.43 -10.34 -8.10
N LEU A 216 -2.44 -11.15 -7.80
CA LEU A 216 -3.83 -10.74 -7.90
C LEU A 216 -4.17 -9.66 -6.87
N PHE A 217 -3.78 -9.88 -5.61
CA PHE A 217 -4.04 -8.94 -4.52
C PHE A 217 -3.35 -7.59 -4.78
N PHE A 218 -2.02 -7.56 -4.91
CA PHE A 218 -1.28 -6.31 -5.11
C PHE A 218 -1.57 -5.65 -6.46
N GLY A 219 -1.92 -6.42 -7.48
CA GLY A 219 -2.40 -5.88 -8.75
C GLY A 219 -3.80 -5.26 -8.67
N GLY A 220 -4.62 -5.63 -7.66
CA GLY A 220 -6.00 -5.19 -7.52
C GLY A 220 -6.28 -4.17 -6.41
N ILE A 221 -5.28 -3.78 -5.62
CA ILE A 221 -5.47 -2.81 -4.52
C ILE A 221 -5.28 -1.33 -4.93
N SER A 222 -4.73 -1.06 -6.12
CA SER A 222 -4.35 0.31 -6.53
C SER A 222 -5.52 1.30 -6.42
N PHE A 223 -6.71 0.91 -6.87
CA PHE A 223 -7.91 1.76 -6.83
C PHE A 223 -8.31 2.13 -5.39
N HIS A 224 -8.19 1.17 -4.47
CA HIS A 224 -8.54 1.34 -3.07
C HIS A 224 -7.61 2.34 -2.37
N LEU A 225 -6.30 2.19 -2.57
CA LEU A 225 -5.31 3.13 -2.04
C LEU A 225 -5.47 4.53 -2.64
N LEU A 226 -5.75 4.61 -3.95
CA LEU A 226 -6.04 5.89 -4.60
C LEU A 226 -7.26 6.58 -3.98
N THR A 227 -8.34 5.82 -3.76
CA THR A 227 -9.56 6.32 -3.12
C THR A 227 -9.27 6.84 -1.71
N ALA A 228 -8.55 6.07 -0.90
CA ALA A 228 -8.16 6.46 0.45
C ALA A 228 -7.36 7.78 0.48
N ILE A 229 -6.36 7.91 -0.41
CA ILE A 229 -5.53 9.11 -0.52
C ILE A 229 -6.36 10.33 -0.95
N LEU A 230 -7.24 10.16 -1.95
CA LEU A 230 -8.10 11.23 -2.44
C LEU A 230 -9.13 11.64 -1.37
N CYS A 231 -9.68 10.70 -0.62
CA CYS A 231 -10.58 10.99 0.49
C CYS A 231 -9.92 11.90 1.53
N HIS A 232 -8.68 11.62 1.93
CA HIS A 232 -7.93 12.53 2.81
C HIS A 232 -7.75 13.91 2.16
N PHE A 233 -7.27 13.97 0.91
CA PHE A 233 -6.99 15.23 0.24
C PHE A 233 -8.21 16.14 0.09
N PHE A 234 -9.38 15.55 -0.14
CA PHE A 234 -10.66 16.26 -0.28
C PHE A 234 -11.48 16.32 1.01
N SER A 235 -10.91 15.91 2.15
CA SER A 235 -11.59 15.90 3.45
C SER A 235 -12.89 15.10 3.47
N ILE A 236 -12.96 14.03 2.67
CA ILE A 236 -14.09 13.11 2.65
C ILE A 236 -13.89 12.12 3.79
N LYS A 237 -14.85 12.06 4.71
CA LYS A 237 -14.81 11.14 5.86
C LYS A 237 -14.86 9.70 5.38
N MET A 238 -13.88 8.92 5.81
CA MET A 238 -13.82 7.48 5.61
C MET A 238 -13.93 6.80 6.98
N GLU A 239 -14.81 5.82 7.10
CA GLU A 239 -15.02 5.07 8.33
C GLU A 239 -14.57 3.64 8.12
N TRP A 240 -13.74 3.13 9.03
CA TRP A 240 -13.30 1.75 9.03
C TRP A 240 -14.02 0.99 10.12
N THR A 241 -14.66 -0.11 9.76
CA THR A 241 -15.23 -1.04 10.75
C THR A 241 -14.11 -1.83 11.42
N ALA A 242 -14.31 -2.24 12.69
CA ALA A 242 -13.37 -3.12 13.36
C ALA A 242 -13.22 -4.45 12.59
N THR A 243 -11.99 -4.96 12.51
CA THR A 243 -11.68 -6.25 11.88
C THR A 243 -12.57 -7.35 12.46
N ALA A 244 -13.20 -8.13 11.57
CA ALA A 244 -14.08 -9.21 11.99
C ALA A 244 -13.30 -10.23 12.83
N LYS A 245 -13.81 -10.55 14.03
CA LYS A 245 -13.18 -11.54 14.92
C LYS A 245 -13.51 -12.98 14.53
N GLU A 246 -14.57 -13.17 13.76
CA GLU A 246 -15.05 -14.46 13.27
C GLU A 246 -15.44 -14.34 11.80
N VAL A 247 -15.16 -15.38 11.01
CA VAL A 247 -15.67 -15.48 9.64
C VAL A 247 -17.07 -16.05 9.71
N GLU A 248 -18.07 -15.24 9.40
CA GLU A 248 -19.42 -15.76 9.18
C GLU A 248 -19.42 -16.63 7.92
N ALA A 249 -19.83 -17.89 8.05
CA ALA A 249 -19.98 -18.79 6.91
C ALA A 249 -21.11 -18.31 6.00
N GLY A 250 -20.79 -17.47 5.02
CA GLY A 250 -21.73 -16.99 4.01
C GLY A 250 -21.81 -17.94 2.81
N GLY A 251 -23.02 -18.21 2.31
CA GLY A 251 -23.17 -18.92 1.03
C GLY A 251 -22.70 -18.07 -0.15
N PHE A 252 -22.36 -18.71 -1.28
CA PHE A 252 -21.87 -18.07 -2.52
C PHE A 252 -22.66 -16.82 -2.96
N ARG A 253 -24.00 -16.85 -2.83
CA ARG A 253 -24.87 -15.73 -3.20
C ARG A 253 -24.73 -14.52 -2.28
N ILE A 254 -24.52 -14.76 -0.98
CA ILE A 254 -24.26 -13.71 0.01
C ILE A 254 -22.91 -13.05 -0.30
N GLY A 255 -21.90 -13.85 -0.67
CA GLY A 255 -20.61 -13.35 -1.15
C GLY A 255 -20.74 -12.45 -2.37
N LEU A 256 -21.51 -12.86 -3.38
CA LEU A 256 -21.75 -12.05 -4.58
C LEU A 256 -22.45 -10.72 -4.28
N ASP A 257 -23.53 -10.73 -3.49
CA ASP A 257 -24.26 -9.51 -3.14
C ASP A 257 -23.35 -8.52 -2.39
N LYS A 258 -22.49 -9.04 -1.50
CA LYS A 258 -21.47 -8.25 -0.79
C LYS A 258 -20.45 -7.65 -1.75
N ILE A 259 -19.91 -8.44 -2.69
CA ILE A 259 -18.95 -7.96 -3.70
C ILE A 259 -19.53 -6.78 -4.48
N PHE A 260 -20.73 -6.92 -5.04
CA PHE A 260 -21.32 -5.84 -5.84
C PHE A 260 -21.61 -4.59 -5.02
N ARG A 261 -22.02 -4.73 -3.76
CA ARG A 261 -22.28 -3.58 -2.89
C ARG A 261 -21.00 -2.83 -2.52
N ASP A 262 -19.97 -3.56 -2.11
CA ASP A 262 -18.77 -2.99 -1.50
C ASP A 262 -17.77 -2.52 -2.58
N PHE A 263 -17.70 -3.20 -3.74
CA PHE A 263 -16.80 -2.85 -4.85
C PHE A 263 -17.46 -2.09 -6.01
N LYS A 264 -18.72 -1.63 -5.87
CA LYS A 264 -19.45 -0.93 -6.95
C LYS A 264 -18.66 0.21 -7.59
N TRP A 265 -17.94 1.00 -6.80
CA TRP A 265 -17.18 2.16 -7.30
C TRP A 265 -15.95 1.73 -8.09
N MET A 266 -15.29 0.65 -7.68
CA MET A 266 -14.21 0.05 -8.45
C MET A 266 -14.74 -0.46 -9.79
N TYR A 267 -15.84 -1.23 -9.79
CA TYR A 267 -16.43 -1.73 -11.05
C TYR A 267 -16.93 -0.60 -11.96
N LEU A 268 -17.47 0.49 -11.38
CA LEU A 268 -17.88 1.67 -12.13
C LEU A 268 -16.72 2.32 -12.89
N VAL A 269 -15.48 2.18 -12.42
CA VAL A 269 -14.28 2.70 -13.09
C VAL A 269 -13.64 1.65 -14.00
N MET A 270 -13.50 0.40 -13.54
CA MET A 270 -12.82 -0.65 -14.28
C MET A 270 -13.59 -1.12 -15.52
N ILE A 271 -14.92 -1.21 -15.47
CA ILE A 271 -15.73 -1.68 -16.59
C ILE A 271 -15.68 -0.70 -17.77
N PRO A 272 -15.83 0.63 -17.59
CA PRO A 272 -15.63 1.58 -18.69
C PRO A 272 -14.22 1.57 -19.26
N ILE A 273 -13.17 1.42 -18.43
CA ILE A 273 -11.80 1.29 -18.93
C ILE A 273 -11.67 0.05 -19.81
N LEU A 274 -12.17 -1.10 -19.34
CA LEU A 274 -12.19 -2.34 -20.14
C LEU A 274 -12.94 -2.17 -21.46
N GLY A 275 -14.14 -1.58 -21.42
CA GLY A 275 -14.94 -1.29 -22.62
C GLY A 275 -14.24 -0.35 -23.58
N GLY A 276 -13.57 0.68 -23.05
CA GLY A 276 -12.74 1.60 -23.83
C GLY A 276 -11.56 0.90 -24.50
N MET A 277 -10.88 0.00 -23.80
CA MET A 277 -9.80 -0.82 -24.38
C MET A 277 -10.31 -1.72 -25.51
N VAL A 278 -11.44 -2.40 -25.32
CA VAL A 278 -12.04 -3.26 -26.35
C VAL A 278 -12.47 -2.44 -27.57
N TYR A 279 -13.10 -1.29 -27.35
CA TYR A 279 -13.50 -0.38 -28.42
C TYR A 279 -12.28 0.12 -29.22
N LEU A 280 -11.26 0.63 -28.54
CA LEU A 280 -10.05 1.14 -29.18
C LEU A 280 -9.22 0.05 -29.86
N GLY A 281 -9.25 -1.19 -29.36
CA GLY A 281 -8.51 -2.30 -29.96
C GLY A 281 -9.19 -2.97 -31.15
N ALA A 282 -10.53 -2.90 -31.27
CA ALA A 282 -11.27 -3.68 -32.26
C ALA A 282 -12.25 -2.89 -33.16
N PHE A 283 -12.72 -1.72 -32.71
CA PHE A 283 -13.83 -1.00 -33.35
C PHE A 283 -13.54 0.46 -33.69
N ALA A 284 -12.49 1.06 -33.13
CA ALA A 284 -12.14 2.44 -33.37
C ALA A 284 -11.75 2.70 -34.85
N PRO A 285 -12.07 3.90 -35.38
CA PRO A 285 -11.65 4.28 -36.72
C PRO A 285 -10.12 4.40 -36.80
N ARG A 286 -9.59 4.24 -38.02
CA ARG A 286 -8.14 4.34 -38.28
C ARG A 286 -7.57 5.64 -37.72
N GLY A 287 -6.49 5.53 -36.95
CA GLY A 287 -5.80 6.64 -36.31
C GLY A 287 -6.22 6.88 -34.86
N PHE A 288 -7.30 6.26 -34.40
CA PHE A 288 -7.67 6.20 -32.98
C PHE A 288 -7.57 4.79 -32.40
N ASP A 289 -7.32 3.79 -33.24
CA ASP A 289 -7.15 2.41 -32.81
C ASP A 289 -5.84 2.22 -32.04
N ILE A 290 -5.91 1.40 -30.99
CA ILE A 290 -4.76 1.04 -30.15
C ILE A 290 -4.61 -0.47 -30.19
N THR A 291 -3.73 -0.95 -31.05
CA THR A 291 -3.47 -2.38 -31.28
C THR A 291 -2.09 -2.83 -30.76
N ASP A 292 -1.27 -1.89 -30.30
CA ASP A 292 0.05 -2.19 -29.76
C ASP A 292 -0.05 -2.89 -28.39
N PHE A 293 0.43 -4.13 -28.34
CA PHE A 293 0.47 -4.93 -27.13
C PHE A 293 1.28 -4.26 -26.00
N THR A 294 2.27 -3.43 -26.34
CA THR A 294 3.11 -2.77 -25.33
C THR A 294 2.34 -1.74 -24.50
N ALA A 295 1.29 -1.16 -25.07
CA ALA A 295 0.33 -0.30 -24.37
C ALA A 295 -0.77 -1.12 -23.70
N ILE A 296 -1.31 -2.13 -24.39
CA ILE A 296 -2.47 -2.92 -23.94
C ILE A 296 -2.16 -3.74 -22.68
N VAL A 297 -1.08 -4.55 -22.70
CA VAL A 297 -0.85 -5.57 -21.66
C VAL A 297 -0.74 -4.99 -20.24
N PRO A 298 0.03 -3.90 -19.98
CA PRO A 298 0.12 -3.35 -18.64
C PRO A 298 -1.23 -2.87 -18.08
N LEU A 299 -2.04 -2.19 -18.89
CA LEU A 299 -3.37 -1.73 -18.47
C LEU A 299 -4.35 -2.90 -18.31
N SER A 300 -4.31 -3.88 -19.22
CA SER A 300 -5.13 -5.10 -19.09
C SER A 300 -4.82 -5.86 -17.80
N ASN A 301 -3.54 -5.98 -17.44
CA ASN A 301 -3.14 -6.61 -16.18
C ASN A 301 -3.74 -5.87 -14.97
N GLN A 302 -3.66 -4.54 -14.93
CA GLN A 302 -4.25 -3.74 -13.86
C GLN A 302 -5.77 -3.95 -13.79
N VAL A 303 -6.48 -3.77 -14.90
CA VAL A 303 -7.95 -3.91 -14.96
C VAL A 303 -8.40 -5.32 -14.58
N ALA A 304 -7.72 -6.35 -15.10
CA ALA A 304 -8.04 -7.74 -14.80
C ALA A 304 -7.83 -8.05 -13.31
N CYS A 305 -6.71 -7.64 -12.71
CA CYS A 305 -6.46 -7.88 -11.29
C CYS A 305 -7.52 -7.20 -10.41
N HIS A 306 -7.91 -5.96 -10.71
CA HIS A 306 -8.97 -5.27 -9.96
C HIS A 306 -10.31 -5.99 -10.09
N ILE A 307 -10.72 -6.36 -11.30
CA ILE A 307 -12.01 -7.03 -11.52
C ILE A 307 -12.04 -8.41 -10.85
N LEU A 308 -10.95 -9.17 -10.93
CA LEU A 308 -10.87 -10.55 -10.43
C LEU A 308 -10.63 -10.65 -8.92
N LEU A 309 -10.01 -9.65 -8.29
CA LEU A 309 -9.66 -9.69 -6.87
C LEU A 309 -10.84 -10.03 -5.96
N PRO A 310 -12.02 -9.38 -6.06
CA PRO A 310 -13.16 -9.70 -5.20
C PRO A 310 -13.71 -11.11 -5.44
N PHE A 311 -13.70 -11.58 -6.69
CA PHE A 311 -14.21 -12.91 -7.02
C PHE A 311 -13.25 -14.01 -6.55
N ALA A 312 -11.96 -13.87 -6.83
CA ALA A 312 -10.99 -14.90 -6.50
C ALA A 312 -10.69 -14.99 -4.99
N LEU A 313 -10.71 -13.86 -4.28
CA LEU A 313 -10.29 -13.79 -2.88
C LEU A 313 -11.43 -13.42 -1.90
N GLY A 314 -12.61 -13.02 -2.40
CA GLY A 314 -13.71 -12.53 -1.57
C GLY A 314 -15.04 -13.27 -1.68
N LEU A 315 -15.11 -14.35 -2.47
CA LEU A 315 -16.30 -15.21 -2.61
C LEU A 315 -16.47 -16.23 -1.48
N PHE A 316 -15.42 -16.50 -0.71
CA PHE A 316 -15.36 -17.52 0.33
C PHE A 316 -14.95 -16.90 1.67
#